data_AF-A0A832AYI7-F1
#
_entry.id   AF-A0A832AYI7-F1
#
_cell.length_a   1.000
_cell.length_b   1.000
_cell.length_c   1.000
_cell.angle_alpha   90.00
_cell.angle_beta   90.00
_cell.angle_gamma   90.00
#
_symmetry.space_group_name_H-M   'P 1'
#
loop_
_entity.id
_entity.type
_entity.pdbx_description
1 polymer ?
#
loop_
_entity_poly.entity_id
_entity_poly.type
_entity_poly.pdbx_seq_one_letter_code
_entity_poly.pdbx_strand_id
1 'polypeptide(L)'
;MGGGASTKAVKKHIEKGFKVFATQRSALTFADNLERVKEVGVIITENSDAFKIRTADVDFEFFSNLIESICYPQPLYYAIAVQDHGFSPHESNRIFRFKMFRRIIEREKYLERLLFSEREIPIEFNRMFDAMKSVRDFCEAEVFVTDTSFAAISGLASSSKLPALLINFGNSHTTAAVVDKDWEIKSIVEHHTAVLREKGREYILWFFERFLRGEISNEYVVSDNGHGCYVRELIDVKSVISTGPNAGLGGYEELKGDPMIVGNLGMASMLLRRGIIDIPFTDALCGNIY
;
A
#
# COMPACT_ATOMS: atom_id res chain seq x y z
N MET A 1 -2.82 8.51 8.95
CA MET A 1 -3.91 8.91 8.03
C MET A 1 -4.65 7.66 7.57
N GLY A 2 -5.94 7.71 7.23
CA GLY A 2 -6.71 6.48 6.94
C GLY A 2 -8.12 6.58 7.50
N GLY A 3 -9.01 7.17 6.71
CA GLY A 3 -10.19 7.84 7.24
C GLY A 3 -11.37 6.95 7.63
N GLY A 4 -11.47 5.68 7.22
CA GLY A 4 -12.74 4.93 7.33
C GLY A 4 -13.30 4.88 8.76
N ALA A 5 -12.58 4.23 9.68
CA ALA A 5 -13.00 4.07 11.06
C ALA A 5 -12.98 5.42 11.82
N SER A 6 -11.91 6.20 11.66
CA SER A 6 -11.74 7.50 12.32
C SER A 6 -12.82 8.51 11.93
N THR A 7 -13.11 8.64 10.64
CA THR A 7 -14.17 9.52 10.13
C THR A 7 -15.54 9.07 10.63
N LYS A 8 -15.81 7.76 10.65
CA LYS A 8 -17.07 7.22 11.17
C LYS A 8 -17.23 7.51 12.67
N ALA A 9 -16.16 7.38 13.45
CA ALA A 9 -16.17 7.70 14.88
C ALA A 9 -16.40 9.20 15.12
N VAL A 10 -15.71 10.06 14.36
CA VAL A 10 -15.86 11.52 14.42
C VAL A 10 -17.29 11.96 14.06
N LYS A 11 -17.85 11.44 12.96
CA LYS A 11 -19.25 11.73 12.57
C LYS A 11 -20.22 11.39 13.69
N LYS A 12 -20.12 10.19 14.26
CA LYS A 12 -20.95 9.77 15.40
C LYS A 12 -20.78 10.64 16.65
N HIS A 13 -19.58 11.17 16.89
CA HIS A 13 -19.32 12.05 18.02
C HIS A 13 -19.97 13.43 17.82
N ILE A 14 -19.88 13.97 16.60
CA ILE A 14 -20.51 15.24 16.21
C ILE A 14 -22.04 15.11 16.22
N GLU A 15 -22.60 14.00 15.71
CA GLU A 15 -24.05 13.71 15.74
C GLU A 15 -24.64 13.69 17.16
N LYS A 16 -23.81 13.40 18.18
CA LYS A 16 -24.19 13.46 19.59
C LYS A 16 -24.12 14.87 20.20
N GLY A 17 -23.78 15.89 19.40
CA GLY A 17 -23.68 17.29 19.82
C GLY A 17 -22.33 17.69 20.41
N PHE A 18 -21.32 16.81 20.37
CA PHE A 18 -19.97 17.15 20.84
C PHE A 18 -19.13 17.83 19.76
N LYS A 19 -18.12 18.58 20.18
CA LYS A 19 -17.20 19.30 19.28
C LYS A 19 -15.97 18.46 18.99
N VAL A 20 -15.54 18.44 17.72
CA VAL A 20 -14.26 17.84 17.30
C VAL A 20 -13.40 18.95 16.71
N PHE A 21 -12.15 18.98 17.14
CA PHE A 21 -11.14 19.92 16.66
C PHE A 21 -10.02 19.15 15.96
N ALA A 22 -9.44 19.72 14.91
CA ALA A 22 -8.26 19.17 14.24
C ALA A 22 -7.34 20.30 13.77
N THR A 23 -6.03 20.08 13.82
CA THR A 23 -5.08 20.93 13.10
C THR A 23 -5.29 20.76 11.60
N GLN A 24 -4.75 21.69 10.79
CA GLN A 24 -4.88 21.57 9.33
C GLN A 24 -4.29 20.25 8.82
N ARG A 25 -3.15 19.81 9.38
CA ARG A 25 -2.50 18.54 9.03
C ARG A 25 -3.36 17.34 9.43
N SER A 26 -3.90 17.32 10.66
CA SER A 26 -4.73 16.20 11.13
C SER A 26 -6.07 16.10 10.38
N ALA A 27 -6.63 17.22 9.94
CA ALA A 27 -7.88 17.27 9.17
C ALA A 27 -7.82 16.45 7.87
N LEU A 28 -6.63 16.35 7.25
CA LEU A 28 -6.40 15.54 6.04
C LEU A 28 -6.60 14.03 6.26
N THR A 29 -6.69 13.57 7.52
CA THR A 29 -7.11 12.19 7.82
C THR A 29 -8.55 11.90 7.38
N PHE A 30 -9.41 12.93 7.34
CA PHE A 30 -10.84 12.78 7.03
C PHE A 30 -11.13 13.00 5.54
N ALA A 31 -10.54 14.03 4.94
CA ALA A 31 -10.61 14.31 3.51
C ALA A 31 -9.48 15.25 3.07
N ASP A 32 -9.01 15.10 1.83
CA ASP A 32 -8.00 15.98 1.23
C ASP A 32 -8.52 17.42 1.05
N ASN A 33 -9.83 17.58 0.92
CA ASN A 33 -10.49 18.88 0.82
C ASN A 33 -10.95 19.36 2.20
N LEU A 34 -10.30 20.39 2.73
CA LEU A 34 -10.58 20.95 4.05
C LEU A 34 -12.00 21.53 4.18
N GLU A 35 -12.62 22.00 3.09
CA GLU A 35 -14.01 22.45 3.13
C GLU A 35 -14.96 21.28 3.39
N ARG A 36 -14.72 20.11 2.77
CA ARG A 36 -15.47 18.88 3.11
C ARG A 36 -15.29 18.46 4.56
N VAL A 37 -14.10 18.69 5.13
CA VAL A 37 -13.84 18.40 6.56
C VAL A 37 -14.66 19.33 7.46
N LYS A 38 -14.74 20.63 7.13
CA LYS A 38 -15.58 21.59 7.84
C LYS A 38 -17.08 21.27 7.71
N GLU A 39 -17.54 20.86 6.52
CA GLU A 39 -18.93 20.43 6.26
C GLU A 39 -19.35 19.25 7.14
N VAL A 40 -18.43 18.35 7.47
CA VAL A 40 -18.67 17.24 8.41
C VAL A 40 -18.83 17.73 9.87
N GLY A 41 -18.47 18.99 10.16
CA GLY A 41 -18.59 19.61 11.48
C GLY A 41 -17.28 19.63 12.29
N VAL A 42 -16.14 19.33 11.66
CA VAL A 42 -14.83 19.42 12.32
C VAL A 42 -14.36 20.88 12.32
N ILE A 43 -13.97 21.37 13.51
CA ILE A 43 -13.45 22.73 13.69
C ILE A 43 -11.93 22.69 13.46
N ILE A 44 -11.47 23.30 12.37
CA ILE A 44 -10.03 23.34 12.05
C ILE A 44 -9.37 24.49 12.82
N THR A 45 -8.46 24.18 13.73
CA THR A 45 -7.72 25.14 14.56
C THR A 45 -6.43 24.52 15.06
N GLU A 46 -5.38 25.34 15.22
CA GLU A 46 -4.13 24.91 15.88
C GLU A 46 -4.23 24.92 17.41
N ASN A 47 -5.19 25.68 17.96
CA ASN A 47 -5.36 25.86 19.39
C ASN A 47 -6.77 25.46 19.84
N SER A 48 -6.84 24.56 20.82
CA SER A 48 -8.07 24.13 21.49
C SER A 48 -7.73 23.53 22.85
N ASP A 49 -8.60 23.75 23.84
CA ASP A 49 -8.51 23.15 25.18
C ASP A 49 -9.13 21.74 25.23
N ALA A 50 -9.52 21.19 24.08
CA ALA A 50 -10.07 19.84 23.97
C ALA A 50 -9.03 18.76 24.32
N PHE A 51 -9.53 17.59 24.70
CA PHE A 51 -8.69 16.41 24.88
C PHE A 51 -7.97 16.06 23.57
N LYS A 52 -6.62 15.97 23.63
CA LYS A 52 -5.78 15.76 22.46
C LYS A 52 -5.59 14.27 22.19
N ILE A 53 -5.86 13.86 20.96
CA ILE A 53 -5.60 12.50 20.48
C ILE A 53 -4.48 12.58 19.44
N ARG A 54 -3.34 11.93 19.71
CA ARG A 54 -2.28 11.76 18.72
C ARG A 54 -2.67 10.60 17.79
N THR A 55 -2.57 10.84 16.49
CA THR A 55 -2.72 9.80 15.47
C THR A 55 -1.44 9.72 14.66
N ALA A 56 -0.92 8.52 14.45
CA ALA A 56 0.24 8.26 13.60
C ALA A 56 0.02 6.96 12.82
N ASP A 57 0.64 6.84 11.65
CA ASP A 57 0.70 5.57 10.91
C ASP A 57 1.80 4.65 11.44
N VAL A 58 2.81 5.22 12.12
CA VAL A 58 3.95 4.50 12.68
C VAL A 58 4.14 4.94 14.12
N ASP A 59 4.04 3.98 15.04
CA ASP A 59 4.38 4.16 16.45
C ASP A 59 5.84 3.77 16.69
N PHE A 60 6.75 4.66 16.29
CA PHE A 60 8.19 4.37 16.37
C PHE A 60 8.65 4.14 17.81
N GLU A 61 8.09 4.84 18.78
CA GLU A 61 8.43 4.67 20.20
C GLU A 61 8.10 3.25 20.66
N PHE A 62 6.92 2.73 20.31
CA PHE A 62 6.58 1.33 20.58
C PHE A 62 7.59 0.35 19.97
N PHE A 63 7.93 0.50 18.69
CA PHE A 63 8.86 -0.41 18.01
C PHE A 63 10.29 -0.29 18.53
N SER A 64 10.76 0.92 18.83
CA SER A 64 12.08 1.18 19.42
C SER A 64 12.20 0.46 20.76
N ASN A 65 11.21 0.63 21.63
CA ASN A 65 11.16 -0.02 22.94
C ASN A 65 11.10 -1.55 22.81
N LEU A 66 10.36 -2.08 21.82
CA LEU A 66 10.31 -3.52 21.57
C LEU A 66 11.68 -4.07 21.16
N ILE A 67 12.37 -3.42 20.23
CA ILE A 67 13.72 -3.81 19.76
C ILE A 67 14.72 -3.77 20.92
N GLU A 68 14.70 -2.73 21.74
CA GLU A 68 15.54 -2.61 22.93
C GLU A 68 15.24 -3.69 23.97
N SER A 69 13.97 -4.05 24.15
CA SER A 69 13.57 -5.06 25.14
C SER A 69 14.13 -6.46 24.86
N ILE A 70 14.48 -6.74 23.60
CA ILE A 70 15.14 -7.98 23.17
C ILE A 70 16.66 -7.82 23.04
N CYS A 71 17.23 -6.74 23.58
CA CYS A 71 18.65 -6.41 23.56
C CYS A 71 19.26 -6.33 22.14
N TYR A 72 18.45 -5.97 21.15
CA TYR A 72 18.90 -5.82 19.78
C TYR A 72 19.22 -4.34 19.49
N PRO A 73 20.32 -4.03 18.77
CA PRO A 73 20.62 -2.64 18.42
C PRO A 73 19.57 -2.05 17.48
N GLN A 74 19.33 -0.75 17.57
CA GLN A 74 18.43 -0.07 16.65
C GLN A 74 18.92 -0.22 15.19
N PRO A 75 18.06 -0.61 14.24
CA PRO A 75 18.41 -0.72 12.82
C PRO A 75 18.92 0.60 12.21
N LEU A 76 19.86 0.48 11.28
CA LEU A 76 20.32 1.61 10.44
C LEU A 76 19.31 1.98 9.34
N TYR A 77 18.48 1.02 8.95
CA TYR A 77 17.51 1.15 7.87
C TYR A 77 16.12 0.74 8.36
N TYR A 78 15.11 1.54 8.01
CA TYR A 78 13.71 1.22 8.21
C TYR A 78 12.97 1.22 6.88
N ALA A 79 12.18 0.19 6.62
CA ALA A 79 11.28 0.13 5.47
C ALA A 79 9.83 0.08 5.95
N ILE A 80 8.99 0.94 5.41
CA ILE A 80 7.61 1.14 5.86
C ILE A 80 6.67 1.03 4.65
N ALA A 81 5.63 0.22 4.78
CA ALA A 81 4.58 0.15 3.77
C ALA A 81 3.32 0.85 4.29
N VAL A 82 2.83 1.84 3.56
CA VAL A 82 1.54 2.50 3.84
C VAL A 82 0.69 2.58 2.58
N GLN A 83 -0.61 2.41 2.71
CA GLN A 83 -1.50 2.64 1.58
C GLN A 83 -1.75 4.13 1.40
N ASP A 84 -1.23 4.71 0.32
CA ASP A 84 -1.39 6.14 0.03
C ASP A 84 -2.18 6.36 -1.26
N HIS A 85 -3.33 7.03 -1.16
CA HIS A 85 -4.13 7.36 -2.35
C HIS A 85 -3.57 8.56 -3.10
N GLY A 86 -2.65 9.29 -2.48
CA GLY A 86 -2.21 10.60 -2.90
C GLY A 86 -3.21 11.70 -2.53
N PHE A 87 -2.68 12.90 -2.37
CA PHE A 87 -3.42 14.10 -2.04
C PHE A 87 -4.23 14.62 -3.24
N SER A 88 -5.55 14.42 -3.20
CA SER A 88 -6.45 14.76 -4.31
C SER A 88 -7.67 15.59 -3.84
N PRO A 89 -7.51 16.89 -3.56
CA PRO A 89 -8.60 17.72 -3.03
C PRO A 89 -9.77 17.96 -4.00
N HIS A 90 -9.56 17.71 -5.30
CA HIS A 90 -10.51 18.05 -6.37
C HIS A 90 -10.86 16.90 -7.32
N GLU A 91 -10.24 15.73 -7.14
CA GLU A 91 -10.48 14.55 -7.97
C GLU A 91 -10.83 13.35 -7.06
N SER A 92 -11.37 12.29 -7.64
CA SER A 92 -11.62 11.07 -6.88
C SER A 92 -10.29 10.42 -6.48
N ASN A 93 -10.10 10.15 -5.19
CA ASN A 93 -8.90 9.48 -4.66
C ASN A 93 -8.60 8.16 -5.36
N ARG A 94 -9.61 7.41 -5.83
CA ARG A 94 -9.40 6.15 -6.58
C ARG A 94 -8.75 6.38 -7.94
N ILE A 95 -9.21 7.41 -8.66
CA ILE A 95 -8.71 7.76 -10.00
C ILE A 95 -7.31 8.36 -9.87
N PHE A 96 -7.13 9.25 -8.90
CA PHE A 96 -5.85 9.89 -8.64
C PHE A 96 -4.78 8.87 -8.22
N ARG A 97 -5.12 7.96 -7.31
CA ARG A 97 -4.23 6.86 -6.89
C ARG A 97 -3.74 6.05 -8.07
N PHE A 98 -4.65 5.60 -8.94
CA PHE A 98 -4.25 4.78 -10.08
C PHE A 98 -3.46 5.56 -11.12
N LYS A 99 -3.82 6.83 -11.36
CA LYS A 99 -3.04 7.76 -12.20
C LYS A 99 -1.60 7.90 -11.69
N MET A 100 -1.41 7.97 -10.37
CA MET A 100 -0.08 8.01 -9.77
C MET A 100 0.68 6.70 -9.97
N PHE A 101 0.04 5.54 -9.79
CA PHE A 101 0.66 4.24 -10.08
C PHE A 101 1.16 4.17 -11.52
N ARG A 102 0.31 4.54 -12.49
CA ARG A 102 0.69 4.58 -13.91
C ARG A 102 1.87 5.50 -14.15
N ARG A 103 1.82 6.74 -13.65
CA ARG A 103 2.88 7.75 -13.84
C ARG A 103 4.23 7.29 -13.28
N ILE A 104 4.21 6.61 -12.13
CA ILE A 104 5.44 6.10 -11.51
C ILE A 104 5.99 4.94 -12.34
N ILE A 105 5.16 3.97 -12.72
CA ILE A 105 5.58 2.79 -13.49
C ILE A 105 6.09 3.17 -14.89
N GLU A 106 5.51 4.21 -15.52
CA GLU A 106 5.99 4.76 -16.79
C GLU A 106 7.41 5.35 -16.68
N ARG A 107 7.81 5.82 -15.50
CA ARG A 107 9.15 6.38 -15.24
C ARG A 107 10.12 5.34 -14.70
N GLU A 108 9.69 4.56 -13.73
CA GLU A 108 10.45 3.58 -12.95
C GLU A 108 9.67 2.27 -12.92
N LYS A 109 9.94 1.41 -13.89
CA LYS A 109 9.20 0.15 -14.11
C LYS A 109 9.61 -1.01 -13.19
N TYR A 110 10.73 -0.88 -12.48
CA TYR A 110 11.26 -1.95 -11.62
C TYR A 110 10.65 -1.86 -10.22
N LEU A 111 10.22 -2.99 -9.67
CA LEU A 111 9.59 -3.05 -8.35
C LEU A 111 10.46 -2.40 -7.27
N GLU A 112 11.75 -2.68 -7.23
CA GLU A 112 12.66 -2.13 -6.23
C GLU A 112 12.76 -0.58 -6.26
N ARG A 113 12.41 0.06 -7.38
CA ARG A 113 12.39 1.52 -7.54
C ARG A 113 11.12 2.15 -6.97
N LEU A 114 10.14 1.35 -6.57
CA LEU A 114 8.92 1.78 -5.89
C LEU A 114 9.06 1.80 -4.36
N LEU A 115 10.24 1.47 -3.84
CA LEU A 115 10.63 1.69 -2.45
C LEU A 115 11.40 3.01 -2.39
N PHE A 116 10.72 4.10 -2.01
CA PHE A 116 11.27 5.44 -2.08
C PHE A 116 12.09 5.76 -0.84
N SER A 117 13.31 6.28 -1.02
CA SER A 117 13.97 7.06 0.03
C SER A 117 13.25 8.39 0.24
N GLU A 118 13.54 9.10 1.33
CA GLU A 118 12.97 10.42 1.65
C GLU A 118 12.97 11.39 0.45
N ARG A 119 14.05 11.41 -0.34
CA ARG A 119 14.22 12.32 -1.49
C ARG A 119 13.45 11.89 -2.74
N GLU A 120 12.99 10.65 -2.77
CA GLU A 120 12.31 10.03 -3.91
C GLU A 120 10.79 10.00 -3.76
N ILE A 121 10.25 10.29 -2.55
CA ILE A 121 8.81 10.28 -2.29
C ILE A 121 8.13 11.34 -3.18
N PRO A 122 7.18 10.95 -4.06
CA PRO A 122 6.37 11.90 -4.81
C PRO A 122 5.64 12.89 -3.88
N ILE A 123 5.65 14.18 -4.22
CA ILE A 123 5.01 15.24 -3.40
C ILE A 123 3.51 15.00 -3.19
N GLU A 124 2.89 14.27 -4.11
CA GLU A 124 1.49 13.88 -4.03
C GLU A 124 1.22 12.86 -2.91
N PHE A 125 2.21 12.11 -2.40
CA PHE A 125 2.05 11.07 -1.38
C PHE A 125 2.29 11.60 0.05
N ASN A 126 1.32 12.37 0.53
CA ASN A 126 1.36 12.97 1.87
C ASN A 126 1.43 11.93 3.01
N ARG A 127 0.83 10.73 2.85
CA ARG A 127 0.86 9.67 3.87
C ARG A 127 2.20 8.97 3.92
N MET A 128 2.82 8.72 2.77
CA MET A 128 4.18 8.21 2.75
C MET A 128 5.14 9.19 3.43
N PHE A 129 5.00 10.48 3.14
CA PHE A 129 5.80 11.51 3.79
C PHE A 129 5.57 11.58 5.30
N ASP A 130 4.32 11.53 5.76
CA ASP A 130 3.98 11.54 7.18
C ASP A 130 4.46 10.28 7.92
N ALA A 131 4.40 9.11 7.28
CA ALA A 131 4.93 7.86 7.82
C ALA A 131 6.45 7.89 7.96
N MET A 132 7.16 8.39 6.93
CA MET A 132 8.60 8.61 6.97
C MET A 132 8.99 9.55 8.12
N LYS A 133 8.31 10.70 8.20
CA LYS A 133 8.57 11.70 9.24
C LYS A 133 8.35 11.15 10.65
N SER A 134 7.34 10.28 10.83
CA SER A 134 7.06 9.65 12.13
C SER A 134 8.23 8.80 12.66
N VAL A 135 9.13 8.33 11.80
CA VAL A 135 10.38 7.66 12.21
C VAL A 135 11.52 8.66 12.39
N ARG A 136 11.68 9.61 11.45
CA ARG A 136 12.73 10.64 11.50
C ARG A 136 12.62 11.60 12.68
N ASP A 137 11.42 11.80 13.22
CA ASP A 137 11.19 12.60 14.42
C ASP A 137 11.87 11.97 15.68
N PHE A 138 12.31 10.70 15.61
CA PHE A 138 12.90 9.97 16.74
C PHE A 138 14.34 9.49 16.51
N CYS A 139 14.75 9.23 15.27
CA CYS A 139 16.10 8.73 14.98
C CYS A 139 16.66 9.22 13.63
N GLU A 140 17.98 9.18 13.49
CA GLU A 140 18.69 9.58 12.26
C GLU A 140 18.84 8.45 11.23
N ALA A 141 18.08 7.37 11.35
CA ALA A 141 18.15 6.24 10.44
C ALA A 141 17.69 6.58 9.01
N GLU A 142 18.14 5.79 8.04
CA GLU A 142 17.63 5.86 6.68
C GLU A 142 16.26 5.20 6.60
N VAL A 143 15.28 5.95 6.08
CA VAL A 143 13.89 5.51 6.01
C VAL A 143 13.47 5.38 4.55
N PHE A 144 12.90 4.23 4.23
CA PHE A 144 12.33 3.90 2.95
C PHE A 144 10.83 3.66 3.10
N VAL A 145 10.05 4.15 2.14
CA VAL A 145 8.60 4.02 2.16
C VAL A 145 8.07 3.52 0.83
N THR A 146 7.07 2.64 0.86
CA THR A 146 6.41 2.13 -0.34
C THR A 146 4.90 2.00 -0.12
N ASP A 147 4.16 1.75 -1.20
CA ASP A 147 2.75 1.36 -1.09
C ASP A 147 2.64 -0.08 -0.62
N THR A 148 1.68 -0.37 0.26
CA THR A 148 1.37 -1.74 0.70
C THR A 148 1.15 -2.73 -0.46
N SER A 149 0.62 -2.25 -1.60
CA SER A 149 0.43 -3.08 -2.78
C SER A 149 1.77 -3.50 -3.39
N PHE A 150 2.72 -2.56 -3.52
CA PHE A 150 4.04 -2.86 -4.07
C PHE A 150 4.88 -3.70 -3.11
N ALA A 151 4.75 -3.51 -1.79
CA ALA A 151 5.36 -4.40 -0.81
C ALA A 151 4.86 -5.85 -1.00
N ALA A 152 3.54 -6.06 -1.09
CA ALA A 152 2.95 -7.38 -1.29
C ALA A 152 3.34 -8.02 -2.63
N ILE A 153 3.31 -7.24 -3.73
CA ILE A 153 3.71 -7.70 -5.06
C ILE A 153 5.19 -8.08 -5.08
N SER A 154 6.07 -7.29 -4.45
CA SER A 154 7.50 -7.63 -4.32
C SER A 154 7.74 -8.90 -3.50
N GLY A 155 6.96 -9.12 -2.43
CA GLY A 155 7.03 -10.34 -1.64
C GLY A 155 6.59 -11.59 -2.41
N LEU A 156 5.57 -11.46 -3.26
CA LEU A 156 5.19 -12.50 -4.18
C LEU A 156 6.28 -12.72 -5.24
N ALA A 157 6.87 -11.66 -5.79
CA ALA A 157 7.91 -11.74 -6.82
C ALA A 157 9.15 -12.50 -6.33
N SER A 158 9.57 -12.30 -5.07
CA SER A 158 10.71 -13.01 -4.48
C SER A 158 10.45 -14.49 -4.21
N SER A 159 9.19 -14.89 -4.13
CA SER A 159 8.79 -16.25 -3.76
C SER A 159 8.21 -17.05 -4.95
N SER A 160 8.29 -16.53 -6.17
CA SER A 160 7.58 -17.07 -7.35
C SER A 160 8.47 -17.35 -8.55
N LYS A 161 7.97 -18.21 -9.45
CA LYS A 161 8.59 -18.45 -10.76
C LYS A 161 8.19 -17.37 -11.76
N LEU A 162 9.03 -16.34 -11.90
CA LEU A 162 8.80 -15.25 -12.85
C LEU A 162 9.06 -15.66 -14.32
N PRO A 163 8.38 -15.06 -15.32
CA PRO A 163 7.32 -14.06 -15.19
C PRO A 163 6.02 -14.59 -14.59
N ALA A 164 5.30 -13.78 -13.82
CA ALA A 164 4.09 -14.22 -13.14
C ALA A 164 3.04 -13.11 -13.03
N LEU A 165 1.77 -13.51 -12.88
CA LEU A 165 0.71 -12.65 -12.38
C LEU A 165 0.70 -12.75 -10.85
N LEU A 166 1.00 -11.65 -10.19
CA LEU A 166 1.09 -11.54 -8.74
C LEU A 166 -0.14 -10.78 -8.25
N ILE A 167 -0.92 -11.35 -7.33
CA ILE A 167 -2.21 -10.78 -6.91
C ILE A 167 -2.26 -10.62 -5.39
N ASN A 168 -2.40 -9.38 -4.91
CA ASN A 168 -2.70 -9.10 -3.51
C ASN A 168 -4.20 -8.86 -3.33
N PHE A 169 -4.93 -9.81 -2.75
CA PHE A 169 -6.33 -9.65 -2.34
C PHE A 169 -6.39 -9.02 -0.94
N GLY A 170 -6.17 -7.72 -0.87
CA GLY A 170 -6.21 -6.93 0.36
C GLY A 170 -7.62 -6.77 0.94
N ASN A 171 -7.73 -6.16 2.12
CA ASN A 171 -9.02 -5.91 2.76
C ASN A 171 -9.91 -4.95 1.94
N SER A 172 -9.33 -3.83 1.51
CA SER A 172 -10.06 -2.80 0.74
C SER A 172 -9.86 -2.97 -0.77
N HIS A 173 -8.62 -3.21 -1.21
CA HIS A 173 -8.28 -3.30 -2.63
C HIS A 173 -7.63 -4.63 -2.97
N THR A 174 -7.94 -5.10 -4.17
CA THR A 174 -7.22 -6.17 -4.86
C THR A 174 -6.32 -5.51 -5.91
N THR A 175 -5.02 -5.69 -5.77
CA THR A 175 -4.03 -5.17 -6.72
C THR A 175 -3.30 -6.34 -7.35
N ALA A 176 -3.21 -6.37 -8.67
CA ALA A 176 -2.48 -7.39 -9.39
C ALA A 176 -1.49 -6.77 -10.37
N ALA A 177 -0.32 -7.39 -10.53
CA ALA A 177 0.68 -6.97 -11.49
C ALA A 177 1.26 -8.18 -12.23
N VAL A 178 1.49 -8.01 -13.55
CA VAL A 178 2.34 -8.92 -14.31
C VAL A 178 3.78 -8.43 -14.19
N VAL A 179 4.64 -9.29 -13.66
CA VAL A 179 6.05 -8.97 -13.38
C VAL A 179 6.94 -9.96 -14.11
N ASP A 180 7.96 -9.45 -14.81
CA ASP A 180 8.93 -10.28 -15.53
C ASP A 180 10.09 -10.78 -14.64
N LYS A 181 11.00 -11.54 -15.24
CA LYS A 181 12.16 -12.13 -14.54
C LYS A 181 13.12 -11.08 -13.94
N ASP A 182 13.11 -9.85 -14.47
CA ASP A 182 13.99 -8.77 -14.06
C ASP A 182 13.29 -7.82 -13.06
N TRP A 183 12.11 -8.22 -12.57
CA TRP A 183 11.25 -7.44 -11.66
C TRP A 183 10.65 -6.18 -12.30
N GLU A 184 10.55 -6.15 -13.63
CA GLU A 184 9.80 -5.10 -14.33
C GLU A 184 8.30 -5.37 -14.27
N ILE A 185 7.53 -4.35 -13.90
CA ILE A 185 6.08 -4.34 -14.03
C ILE A 185 5.71 -4.15 -15.50
N LYS A 186 5.02 -5.13 -16.06
CA LYS A 186 4.52 -5.16 -17.45
C LYS A 186 3.06 -4.72 -17.55
N SER A 187 2.28 -5.00 -16.52
CA SER A 187 0.93 -4.48 -16.38
C SER A 187 0.52 -4.44 -14.91
N ILE A 188 -0.44 -3.58 -14.57
CA ILE A 188 -1.00 -3.47 -13.22
C ILE A 188 -2.49 -3.15 -13.31
N VAL A 189 -3.26 -3.68 -12.35
CA VAL A 189 -4.67 -3.38 -12.17
C VAL A 189 -4.98 -3.29 -10.67
N GLU A 190 -5.82 -2.33 -10.29
CA GLU A 190 -6.32 -2.21 -8.91
C GLU A 190 -7.85 -2.07 -8.92
N HIS A 191 -8.50 -2.87 -8.07
CA HIS A 191 -9.95 -2.93 -7.93
C HIS A 191 -10.34 -2.94 -6.45
N HIS A 192 -11.56 -2.52 -6.10
CA HIS A 192 -12.08 -2.78 -4.76
C HIS A 192 -12.30 -4.29 -4.55
N THR A 193 -11.75 -4.83 -3.46
CA THR A 193 -11.94 -6.25 -3.08
C THR A 193 -13.41 -6.57 -2.83
N ALA A 194 -14.17 -5.62 -2.26
CA ALA A 194 -15.60 -5.81 -1.99
C ALA A 194 -16.39 -6.10 -3.28
N VAL A 195 -16.10 -5.38 -4.37
CA VAL A 195 -16.78 -5.57 -5.66
C VAL A 195 -16.42 -6.94 -6.26
N LEU A 196 -15.13 -7.30 -6.25
CA LEU A 196 -14.71 -8.62 -6.74
C LEU A 196 -15.35 -9.77 -5.93
N ARG A 197 -15.43 -9.61 -4.61
CA ARG A 197 -16.09 -10.57 -3.72
C ARG A 197 -17.57 -10.72 -4.04
N GLU A 198 -18.28 -9.62 -4.25
CA GLU A 198 -19.70 -9.61 -4.59
C GLU A 198 -19.97 -10.32 -5.92
N LYS A 199 -19.10 -10.10 -6.92
CA LYS A 199 -19.19 -10.75 -8.23
C LYS A 199 -18.80 -12.23 -8.22
N GLY A 200 -18.03 -12.65 -7.22
CA GLY A 200 -17.68 -14.05 -7.00
C GLY A 200 -16.54 -14.57 -7.87
N ARG A 201 -16.16 -15.83 -7.61
CA ARG A 201 -14.95 -16.46 -8.16
C ARG A 201 -14.93 -16.55 -9.67
N GLU A 202 -16.05 -16.92 -10.31
CA GLU A 202 -16.12 -17.05 -11.77
C GLU A 202 -15.78 -15.73 -12.48
N TYR A 203 -16.30 -14.61 -11.96
CA TYR A 203 -15.97 -13.29 -12.47
C TYR A 203 -14.49 -12.96 -12.27
N ILE A 204 -13.92 -13.28 -11.10
CA ILE A 204 -12.50 -13.01 -10.81
C ILE A 204 -11.60 -13.77 -11.79
N LEU A 205 -11.89 -15.06 -12.04
CA LEU A 205 -11.15 -15.87 -13.01
C LEU A 205 -11.23 -15.28 -14.42
N TRP A 206 -12.45 -14.96 -14.86
CA TRP A 206 -12.70 -14.28 -16.14
C TRP A 206 -11.96 -12.95 -16.25
N PHE A 207 -11.97 -12.14 -15.19
CA PHE A 207 -11.38 -10.81 -15.15
C PHE A 207 -9.87 -10.87 -15.35
N PHE A 208 -9.18 -11.75 -14.60
CA PHE A 208 -7.73 -11.87 -14.70
C PHE A 208 -7.29 -12.60 -15.97
N GLU A 209 -8.07 -13.55 -16.50
CA GLU A 209 -7.81 -14.16 -17.81
C GLU A 209 -7.84 -13.09 -18.92
N ARG A 210 -8.84 -12.21 -18.92
CA ARG A 210 -8.93 -11.11 -19.88
C ARG A 210 -7.87 -10.04 -19.65
N PHE A 211 -7.51 -9.76 -18.40
CA PHE A 211 -6.42 -8.84 -18.09
C PHE A 211 -5.08 -9.31 -18.69
N LEU A 212 -4.78 -10.61 -18.59
CA LEU A 212 -3.58 -11.21 -19.20
C LEU A 212 -3.59 -11.15 -20.73
N ARG A 213 -4.77 -11.10 -21.36
CA ARG A 213 -4.93 -10.91 -22.81
C ARG A 213 -4.94 -9.44 -23.25
N GLY A 214 -4.85 -8.49 -22.31
CA GLY A 214 -4.98 -7.06 -22.61
C GLY A 214 -6.41 -6.62 -22.96
N GLU A 215 -7.41 -7.42 -22.60
CA GLU A 215 -8.82 -7.20 -22.93
C GLU A 215 -9.59 -6.44 -21.83
N ILE A 216 -8.93 -6.08 -20.72
CA ILE A 216 -9.47 -5.25 -19.63
C ILE A 216 -8.89 -3.84 -19.75
N SER A 217 -9.72 -2.87 -20.13
CA SER A 217 -9.31 -1.47 -20.24
C SER A 217 -9.38 -0.73 -18.89
N ASN A 218 -8.75 0.44 -18.83
CA ASN A 218 -8.87 1.31 -17.66
C ASN A 218 -10.32 1.76 -17.44
N GLU A 219 -11.03 2.10 -18.51
CA GLU A 219 -12.43 2.55 -18.49
C GLU A 219 -13.34 1.44 -17.97
N TYR A 220 -13.08 0.19 -18.36
CA TYR A 220 -13.80 -0.97 -17.82
C TYR A 220 -13.65 -1.02 -16.30
N VAL A 221 -12.42 -1.01 -15.78
CA VAL A 221 -12.18 -1.09 -14.33
C VAL A 221 -12.80 0.09 -13.60
N VAL A 222 -12.66 1.31 -14.11
CA VAL A 222 -13.25 2.50 -13.48
C VAL A 222 -14.78 2.46 -13.47
N SER A 223 -15.40 2.04 -14.57
CA SER A 223 -16.86 1.90 -14.66
C SER A 223 -17.40 0.76 -13.80
N ASP A 224 -16.58 -0.27 -13.56
CA ASP A 224 -16.89 -1.38 -12.65
C ASP A 224 -16.64 -1.07 -11.17
N ASN A 225 -16.57 0.21 -10.81
CA ASN A 225 -16.24 0.68 -9.46
C ASN A 225 -14.85 0.22 -8.98
N GLY A 226 -13.88 0.02 -9.87
CA GLY A 226 -12.47 -0.18 -9.53
C GLY A 226 -11.65 1.11 -9.51
N HIS A 227 -10.33 0.98 -9.42
CA HIS A 227 -9.38 2.10 -9.41
C HIS A 227 -8.82 2.37 -10.81
N GLY A 228 -8.32 1.33 -11.48
CA GLY A 228 -7.88 1.42 -12.87
C GLY A 228 -7.07 0.23 -13.35
N CYS A 229 -6.71 0.26 -14.64
CA CYS A 229 -5.90 -0.74 -15.32
C CYS A 229 -4.85 -0.08 -16.21
N TYR A 230 -3.63 -0.61 -16.22
CA TYR A 230 -2.54 -0.16 -17.09
C TYR A 230 -1.78 -1.36 -17.64
N VAL A 231 -1.79 -1.51 -18.96
CA VAL A 231 -1.06 -2.56 -19.69
C VAL A 231 0.05 -1.87 -20.49
N ARG A 232 1.30 -2.07 -20.09
CA ARG A 232 2.49 -1.54 -20.79
C ARG A 232 2.95 -2.51 -21.87
N GLU A 233 3.00 -3.79 -21.53
CA GLU A 233 3.48 -4.86 -22.41
C GLU A 233 2.76 -6.17 -22.03
N LEU A 234 2.34 -6.95 -23.02
CA LEU A 234 1.77 -8.27 -22.81
C LEU A 234 2.88 -9.32 -22.90
N ILE A 235 2.97 -10.15 -21.87
CA ILE A 235 3.92 -11.26 -21.81
C ILE A 235 3.23 -12.51 -21.26
N ASP A 236 3.73 -13.68 -21.67
CA ASP A 236 3.27 -14.95 -21.10
C ASP A 236 3.75 -15.12 -19.66
N VAL A 237 2.81 -15.42 -18.77
CA VAL A 237 3.10 -15.73 -17.36
C VAL A 237 3.29 -17.23 -17.16
N LYS A 238 4.25 -17.61 -16.31
CA LYS A 238 4.53 -19.00 -15.94
C LYS A 238 3.74 -19.45 -14.71
N SER A 239 3.29 -18.51 -13.89
CA SER A 239 2.49 -18.79 -12.70
C SER A 239 1.55 -17.63 -12.38
N VAL A 240 0.47 -17.95 -11.65
CA VAL A 240 -0.42 -16.97 -11.03
C VAL A 240 -0.43 -17.27 -9.53
N ILE A 241 0.07 -16.34 -8.73
CA ILE A 241 0.16 -16.50 -7.28
C ILE A 241 -0.54 -15.35 -6.58
N SER A 242 -1.10 -15.63 -5.41
CA SER A 242 -1.83 -14.67 -4.63
C SER A 242 -1.40 -14.62 -3.18
N THR A 243 -1.62 -13.47 -2.55
CA THR A 243 -1.55 -13.27 -1.10
C THR A 243 -2.67 -12.33 -0.65
N GLY A 244 -2.67 -11.98 0.63
CA GLY A 244 -3.64 -11.09 1.23
C GLY A 244 -4.68 -11.84 2.05
N PRO A 245 -5.37 -11.15 2.97
CA PRO A 245 -6.39 -11.75 3.84
C PRO A 245 -7.59 -12.32 3.08
N ASN A 246 -7.70 -12.06 1.78
CA ASN A 246 -8.77 -12.55 0.92
C ASN A 246 -8.26 -13.35 -0.29
N ALA A 247 -7.07 -13.96 -0.21
CA ALA A 247 -6.46 -14.69 -1.31
C ALA A 247 -7.37 -15.79 -1.91
N GLY A 248 -8.14 -16.46 -1.06
CA GLY A 248 -9.09 -17.51 -1.47
C GLY A 248 -10.24 -17.08 -2.37
N LEU A 249 -10.45 -15.77 -2.60
CA LEU A 249 -11.46 -15.27 -3.53
C LEU A 249 -11.22 -15.77 -4.96
N GLY A 250 -9.97 -15.72 -5.42
CA GLY A 250 -9.61 -16.08 -6.80
C GLY A 250 -9.43 -17.58 -7.03
N GLY A 251 -9.17 -18.37 -5.98
CA GLY A 251 -8.85 -19.79 -6.12
C GLY A 251 -7.54 -20.06 -6.85
N TYR A 252 -6.62 -19.10 -6.83
CA TYR A 252 -5.26 -19.24 -7.35
C TYR A 252 -4.36 -19.92 -6.32
N GLU A 253 -3.13 -20.25 -6.72
CA GLU A 253 -2.09 -20.62 -5.76
C GLU A 253 -1.91 -19.48 -4.74
N GLU A 254 -1.94 -19.82 -3.46
CA GLU A 254 -1.73 -18.87 -2.37
C GLU A 254 -0.32 -19.06 -1.82
N LEU A 255 0.44 -17.97 -1.72
CA LEU A 255 1.70 -18.01 -0.99
C LEU A 255 1.37 -18.21 0.50
N LYS A 256 1.74 -19.37 1.03
CA LYS A 256 1.52 -19.71 2.43
C LYS A 256 2.26 -18.73 3.34
N GLY A 257 1.62 -18.35 4.44
CA GLY A 257 2.18 -17.45 5.45
C GLY A 257 1.29 -16.24 5.69
N ASP A 258 1.71 -15.41 6.64
CA ASP A 258 1.00 -14.17 6.96
C ASP A 258 1.24 -13.12 5.85
N PRO A 259 0.19 -12.52 5.25
CA PRO A 259 0.35 -11.49 4.21
C PRO A 259 1.17 -10.26 4.62
N MET A 260 1.19 -9.91 5.92
CA MET A 260 2.05 -8.85 6.44
C MET A 260 3.52 -9.25 6.40
N ILE A 261 3.84 -10.52 6.67
CA ILE A 261 5.20 -11.06 6.53
C ILE A 261 5.60 -11.04 5.05
N VAL A 262 4.71 -11.43 4.14
CA VAL A 262 4.96 -11.36 2.68
C VAL A 262 5.35 -9.93 2.27
N GLY A 263 4.59 -8.92 2.72
CA GLY A 263 4.92 -7.52 2.47
C GLY A 263 6.28 -7.09 3.03
N ASN A 264 6.60 -7.50 4.26
CA ASN A 264 7.89 -7.19 4.89
C ASN A 264 9.07 -7.83 4.13
N LEU A 265 8.94 -9.10 3.72
CA LEU A 265 9.94 -9.79 2.89
C LEU A 265 10.07 -9.15 1.50
N GLY A 266 8.97 -8.64 0.96
CA GLY A 266 8.96 -7.84 -0.26
C GLY A 266 9.82 -6.59 -0.14
N MET A 267 9.64 -5.81 0.92
CA MET A 267 10.46 -4.61 1.17
C MET A 267 11.94 -4.97 1.39
N ALA A 268 12.24 -6.05 2.12
CA ALA A 268 13.62 -6.52 2.29
C ALA A 268 14.25 -6.90 0.94
N SER A 269 13.50 -7.58 0.07
CA SER A 269 13.95 -7.94 -1.28
C SER A 269 14.18 -6.71 -2.16
N MET A 270 13.35 -5.68 -2.04
CA MET A 270 13.55 -4.40 -2.73
C MET A 270 14.84 -3.71 -2.27
N LEU A 271 15.12 -3.67 -0.96
CA LEU A 271 16.38 -3.12 -0.42
C LEU A 271 17.62 -3.88 -0.92
N LEU A 272 17.57 -5.22 -0.91
CA LEU A 272 18.63 -6.09 -1.44
C LEU A 272 18.90 -5.80 -2.92
N ARG A 273 17.84 -5.71 -3.75
CA ARG A 273 17.97 -5.42 -5.18
C ARG A 273 18.49 -4.01 -5.45
N ARG A 274 18.24 -3.05 -4.55
CA ARG A 274 18.83 -1.71 -4.59
C ARG A 274 20.30 -1.69 -4.11
N GLY A 275 20.82 -2.78 -3.56
CA GLY A 275 22.16 -2.82 -2.97
C GLY A 275 22.30 -1.96 -1.70
N ILE A 276 21.19 -1.70 -1.00
CA ILE A 276 21.18 -0.88 0.24
C ILE A 276 21.57 -1.73 1.45
N ILE A 277 21.09 -2.98 1.47
CA ILE A 277 21.43 -3.95 2.50
C ILE A 277 22.10 -5.14 1.84
N ASP A 278 23.04 -5.73 2.57
CA ASP A 278 23.59 -7.04 2.26
C ASP A 278 23.10 -7.99 3.35
N ILE A 279 22.19 -8.91 2.99
CA ILE A 279 21.87 -10.03 3.87
C ILE A 279 22.80 -11.17 3.46
N PRO A 280 23.65 -11.71 4.36
CA PRO A 280 24.25 -13.00 4.12
C PRO A 280 23.09 -14.00 4.05
N PHE A 281 22.68 -14.37 2.84
CA PHE A 281 21.77 -15.50 2.61
C PHE A 281 22.48 -16.77 3.08
N THR A 282 22.48 -17.04 4.39
CA THR A 282 22.53 -18.40 4.89
C THR A 282 21.11 -18.93 4.89
N ASP A 283 20.96 -20.23 4.65
CA ASP A 283 19.73 -20.98 4.34
C ASP A 283 18.58 -20.92 5.38
N ALA A 284 18.54 -19.91 6.26
CA ALA A 284 17.68 -19.82 7.43
C ALA A 284 16.25 -19.29 7.15
N LEU A 285 15.97 -18.70 5.98
CA LEU A 285 14.60 -18.26 5.62
C LEU A 285 13.89 -19.19 4.61
N CYS A 286 14.65 -20.08 3.94
CA CYS A 286 14.10 -21.18 3.14
C CYS A 286 13.96 -22.48 3.96
N GLY A 287 14.48 -22.51 5.19
CA GLY A 287 14.30 -23.60 6.13
C GLY A 287 12.94 -23.52 6.81
N ASN A 288 11.93 -24.14 6.20
CA ASN A 288 10.77 -24.68 6.91
C ASN A 288 9.99 -23.69 7.80
N ILE A 289 9.39 -22.67 7.17
CA ILE A 289 8.09 -22.18 7.65
C ILE A 289 7.05 -23.01 6.90
N TYR A 290 6.74 -24.19 7.44
CA TYR A 290 5.78 -25.16 6.89
C TYR A 290 4.34 -24.64 6.91
#